data_AF-A0A7S1V643-F1
#
_entry.id   AF-A0A7S1V643-F1
#
_cell.length_a   1.000
_cell.length_b   1.000
_cell.length_c   1.000
_cell.angle_alpha   90.00
_cell.angle_beta   90.00
_cell.angle_gamma   90.00
#
_symmetry.space_group_name_H-M   'P 1'
#
loop_
_entity.id
_entity.type
_entity.pdbx_description
1 polymer ?
#
loop_
_entity_poly.entity_id
_entity_poly.type
_entity_poly.pdbx_seq_one_letter_code
_entity_poly.pdbx_strand_id
1 'polypeptide(L)'
;GSSGSVAQDTFNIDLGLTPRVAIGNRVWLETVTVDGIQEEDEPGVEGVDVLLLGVERDLTTGEITGRRIVARTTTGANGTYEFDETDGLQAGGEFVVQIILPGT
;
A
#
# COMPACT_ATOMS: atom_id res chain seq x y z
N GLY A 1 16.85 -48.33 23.71
CA GLY A 1 17.29 -46.94 23.90
C GLY A 1 17.26 -46.24 22.57
N SER A 2 16.61 -45.07 22.54
CA SER A 2 16.75 -43.92 21.62
C SER A 2 16.91 -44.15 20.11
N SER A 3 16.28 -43.40 19.21
CA SER A 3 15.27 -42.35 19.26
C SER A 3 14.89 -42.15 17.80
N GLY A 4 13.59 -42.10 17.51
CA GLY A 4 13.13 -41.59 16.22
C GLY A 4 13.39 -40.09 16.18
N SER A 5 14.00 -39.64 15.10
CA SER A 5 13.82 -38.27 14.60
C SER A 5 13.43 -38.43 13.14
N VAL A 6 12.14 -38.69 12.93
CA VAL A 6 11.47 -38.40 11.66
C VAL A 6 11.75 -36.94 11.38
N ALA A 7 12.32 -36.67 10.21
CA ALA A 7 12.58 -35.33 9.72
C ALA A 7 11.34 -34.46 9.97
N GLN A 8 11.49 -33.42 10.79
CA GLN A 8 10.58 -32.29 10.75
C GLN A 8 10.97 -31.49 9.51
N ASP A 9 10.70 -32.08 8.35
CA ASP A 9 10.61 -31.36 7.11
C ASP A 9 9.32 -30.55 7.28
N THR A 10 9.46 -29.34 7.83
CA THR A 10 8.36 -28.38 7.89
C THR A 10 7.87 -28.24 6.47
N PHE A 11 6.75 -28.90 6.20
CA PHE A 11 5.96 -28.73 5.00
C PHE A 11 5.40 -27.32 5.08
N ASN A 12 6.25 -26.32 4.78
CA ASN A 12 5.81 -25.00 4.40
C ASN A 12 5.11 -25.20 3.06
N ILE A 13 3.85 -25.60 3.18
CA ILE A 13 2.91 -25.69 2.08
C ILE A 13 2.67 -24.22 1.68
N ASP A 14 3.54 -23.70 0.81
CA ASP A 14 3.27 -22.47 0.09
C ASP A 14 2.22 -22.86 -0.95
N LEU A 15 0.94 -22.64 -0.64
CA LEU A 15 -0.14 -22.94 -1.58
C LEU A 15 -0.15 -22.00 -2.79
N GLY A 16 0.84 -21.09 -2.92
CA GLY A 16 0.90 -20.12 -4.01
C GLY A 16 -0.31 -19.19 -4.04
N LEU A 17 -1.11 -19.18 -2.97
CA LEU A 17 -2.26 -18.30 -2.80
C LEU A 17 -1.76 -17.01 -2.17
N THR A 18 -1.06 -16.19 -2.94
CA THR A 18 -0.86 -14.79 -2.56
C THR A 18 -2.22 -14.09 -2.73
N PRO A 19 -2.85 -13.61 -1.65
CA PRO A 19 -4.13 -12.93 -1.78
C PRO A 19 -3.92 -11.62 -2.53
N ARG A 20 -4.65 -11.45 -3.63
CA ARG A 20 -4.63 -10.20 -4.42
C ARG A 20 -4.98 -9.03 -3.53
N VAL A 21 -4.06 -8.08 -3.44
CA VAL A 21 -4.23 -6.83 -2.69
C VAL A 21 -4.00 -5.65 -3.62
N ALA A 22 -4.76 -4.59 -3.38
CA ALA A 22 -4.59 -3.30 -4.04
C ALA A 22 -4.84 -2.18 -3.03
N ILE A 23 -4.07 -1.10 -3.18
CA ILE A 23 -4.32 0.19 -2.51
C ILE A 23 -4.40 1.23 -3.59
N GLY A 24 -5.56 1.86 -3.72
CA GLY A 24 -5.78 2.96 -4.64
C GLY A 24 -6.88 3.86 -4.12
N ASN A 25 -7.08 4.99 -4.79
CA ASN A 25 -8.30 5.79 -4.74
C ASN A 25 -8.17 6.93 -5.77
N ARG A 26 -8.88 8.04 -5.52
CA ARG A 26 -8.93 9.24 -6.32
C ARG A 26 -8.45 10.45 -5.52
N VAL A 27 -7.69 11.34 -6.16
CA VAL A 27 -7.42 12.71 -5.71
C VAL A 27 -8.37 13.65 -6.45
N TRP A 28 -9.11 14.49 -5.74
CA TRP A 28 -10.11 15.40 -6.31
C TRP A 28 -9.91 16.83 -5.83
N LEU A 29 -10.44 17.79 -6.60
CA LEU A 29 -10.60 19.17 -6.14
C LEU A 29 -11.95 19.31 -5.47
N GLU A 30 -11.90 19.81 -4.25
CA GLU A 30 -13.07 20.12 -3.44
C GLU A 30 -13.72 21.43 -3.95
N THR A 31 -14.48 21.33 -5.04
CA THR A 31 -15.06 22.49 -5.74
C THR A 31 -16.56 22.67 -5.50
N VAL A 32 -17.22 21.65 -4.92
CA VAL A 32 -18.67 21.70 -4.67
C VAL A 32 -18.96 22.10 -3.22
N THR A 33 -18.46 21.36 -2.21
CA THR A 33 -18.91 21.55 -0.82
C THR A 33 -17.86 21.83 0.26
N VAL A 34 -16.54 21.74 0.11
CA VAL A 34 -15.56 22.02 1.19
C VAL A 34 -15.85 21.34 2.54
N ASP A 35 -16.25 20.08 2.51
CA ASP A 35 -16.46 19.24 3.70
C ASP A 35 -15.58 17.98 3.71
N GLY A 36 -14.79 17.75 2.65
CA GLY A 36 -13.90 16.60 2.51
C GLY A 36 -14.63 15.31 2.11
N ILE A 37 -15.88 15.40 1.69
CA ILE A 37 -16.64 14.32 1.08
C ILE A 37 -16.54 14.47 -0.44
N GLN A 38 -16.24 13.37 -1.11
CA GLN A 38 -16.17 13.38 -2.57
C GLN A 38 -17.58 13.46 -3.17
N GLU A 39 -17.80 14.51 -3.96
CA GLU A 39 -19.03 14.69 -4.74
C GLU A 39 -18.86 14.21 -6.20
N GLU A 40 -19.98 13.87 -6.86
CA GLU A 40 -19.97 13.33 -8.24
C GLU A 40 -19.37 14.31 -9.26
N ASP A 41 -19.66 15.60 -9.09
CA ASP A 41 -19.23 16.67 -10.01
C ASP A 41 -17.85 17.26 -9.69
N GLU A 42 -17.16 16.76 -8.66
CA GLU A 42 -15.83 17.23 -8.31
C GLU A 42 -14.79 16.67 -9.26
N PRO A 43 -13.95 17.50 -9.89
CA PRO A 43 -12.97 17.02 -10.86
C PRO A 43 -11.81 16.30 -10.17
N GLY A 44 -11.27 15.29 -10.85
CA GLY A 44 -10.04 14.64 -10.43
C GLY A 44 -8.81 15.52 -10.67
N VAL A 45 -7.75 15.30 -9.91
CA VAL A 45 -6.45 15.99 -10.13
C VAL A 45 -5.48 15.04 -10.80
N GLU A 46 -5.14 15.31 -12.06
CA GLU A 46 -4.11 14.56 -12.80
C GLU A 46 -2.69 14.97 -12.39
N GLY A 47 -1.75 14.03 -12.50
CA GLY A 47 -0.32 14.30 -12.35
C GLY A 47 0.16 14.52 -10.92
N VAL A 48 -0.65 14.16 -9.92
CA VAL A 48 -0.27 14.18 -8.51
C VAL A 48 0.62 12.98 -8.22
N ASP A 49 1.81 13.24 -7.68
CA ASP A 49 2.74 12.21 -7.25
C ASP A 49 2.19 11.48 -6.02
N VAL A 50 2.17 10.15 -6.08
CA VAL A 50 1.74 9.30 -4.97
C VAL A 50 2.82 8.27 -4.66
N LEU A 51 3.22 8.18 -3.39
CA LEU A 51 4.18 7.20 -2.90
C LEU A 51 3.50 6.15 -2.01
N LEU A 52 3.84 4.88 -2.23
CA LEU A 52 3.58 3.80 -1.29
C LEU A 52 4.81 3.62 -0.40
N LEU A 53 4.66 3.85 0.89
CA LEU A 53 5.73 3.67 1.88
C LEU A 53 5.46 2.43 2.72
N GLY A 54 6.39 1.47 2.72
CA GLY A 54 6.35 0.34 3.66
C GLY A 54 6.79 0.78 5.05
N VAL A 55 6.08 0.35 6.08
CA VAL A 55 6.40 0.60 7.50
C VAL A 55 7.29 -0.50 8.03
N GLU A 56 8.39 -0.12 8.66
CA GLU A 56 9.30 -1.04 9.36
C GLU A 56 9.06 -0.96 10.86
N ARG A 57 9.01 -2.13 11.52
CA ARG A 57 8.78 -2.24 12.96
C ARG A 57 9.86 -3.06 13.65
N ASP A 58 10.18 -2.67 14.87
CA ASP A 58 10.89 -3.54 15.79
C ASP A 58 9.97 -4.70 16.20
N LEU A 59 10.42 -5.94 15.98
CA LEU A 59 9.60 -7.13 16.23
C LEU A 59 9.40 -7.45 17.72
N THR A 60 10.19 -6.84 18.60
CA THR A 60 10.13 -7.04 20.05
C THR A 60 9.22 -6.02 20.71
N THR A 61 9.36 -4.74 20.35
CA THR A 61 8.60 -3.63 20.96
C THR A 61 7.36 -3.26 20.16
N GLY A 62 7.31 -3.61 18.87
CA GLY A 62 6.27 -3.19 17.94
C GLY A 62 6.41 -1.73 17.50
N GLU A 63 7.46 -1.01 17.90
CA GLU A 63 7.65 0.40 17.53
C GLU A 63 7.99 0.54 16.05
N ILE A 64 7.52 1.63 15.42
CA ILE A 64 7.91 1.97 14.04
C ILE A 64 9.37 2.45 14.05
N THR A 65 10.25 1.72 13.38
CA THR A 65 11.68 2.05 13.26
C THR A 65 11.99 2.83 11.99
N GLY A 66 11.11 2.79 11.00
CA GLY A 66 11.34 3.46 9.73
C GLY A 66 10.18 3.37 8.75
N ARG A 67 10.36 4.09 7.63
CA ARG A 67 9.55 3.97 6.42
C ARG A 67 10.48 3.98 5.23
N ARG A 68 10.17 3.16 4.21
CA ARG A 68 10.89 3.16 2.93
C ARG A 68 9.93 3.24 1.77
N ILE A 69 10.36 3.87 0.68
CA ILE A 69 9.61 3.89 -0.57
C ILE A 69 9.58 2.47 -1.13
N VAL A 70 8.36 1.98 -1.38
CA VAL A 70 8.09 0.70 -2.04
C VAL A 70 7.79 0.96 -3.51
N ALA A 71 6.90 1.92 -3.79
CA ALA A 71 6.52 2.30 -5.13
C ALA A 71 6.17 3.79 -5.25
N ARG A 72 6.13 4.26 -6.50
CA ARG A 72 5.66 5.59 -6.89
C ARG A 72 4.76 5.46 -8.11
N THR A 73 3.67 6.22 -8.11
CA THR A 73 2.80 6.40 -9.28
C THR A 73 2.38 7.87 -9.38
N THR A 74 1.67 8.22 -10.45
CA THR A 74 1.05 9.53 -10.65
C THR A 74 -0.43 9.35 -10.94
N THR A 75 -1.28 10.20 -10.39
CA THR A 75 -2.73 10.14 -10.68
C THR A 75 -3.01 10.35 -12.17
N GLY A 76 -3.94 9.57 -12.73
CA GLY A 76 -4.41 9.74 -14.10
C GLY A 76 -5.39 10.91 -14.25
N ALA A 77 -5.92 11.10 -15.46
CA ALA A 77 -6.83 12.20 -15.82
C ALA A 77 -8.05 12.36 -14.88
N ASN A 78 -8.58 11.27 -14.34
CA ASN A 78 -9.72 11.30 -13.40
C ASN A 78 -9.29 11.39 -11.93
N GLY A 79 -8.01 11.63 -11.65
CA GLY A 79 -7.42 11.67 -10.31
C GLY A 79 -7.13 10.30 -9.70
N THR A 80 -7.35 9.21 -10.43
CA THR A 80 -7.21 7.85 -9.91
C THR A 80 -5.75 7.39 -9.86
N TYR A 81 -5.40 6.66 -8.82
CA TYR A 81 -4.14 5.93 -8.69
C TYR A 81 -4.40 4.55 -8.06
N GLU A 82 -3.51 3.60 -8.32
CA GLU A 82 -3.55 2.26 -7.75
C GLU A 82 -2.11 1.74 -7.57
N PHE A 83 -1.91 0.96 -6.51
CA PHE A 83 -0.78 0.08 -6.31
C PHE A 83 -1.30 -1.33 -6.12
N ASP A 84 -0.64 -2.29 -6.74
CA ASP A 84 -0.94 -3.71 -6.56
C ASP A 84 0.30 -4.51 -6.16
N GLU A 85 0.18 -5.85 -6.18
CA GLU A 85 1.26 -6.77 -5.84
C GLU A 85 2.50 -6.58 -6.73
N THR A 86 2.34 -6.14 -7.98
CA THR A 86 3.44 -5.90 -8.93
C THR A 86 4.25 -4.66 -8.56
N ASP A 87 3.67 -3.74 -7.80
CA ASP A 87 4.34 -2.58 -7.21
C ASP A 87 5.05 -2.91 -5.87
N GLY A 88 4.99 -4.17 -5.42
CA GLY A 88 5.57 -4.58 -4.15
C GLY A 88 4.64 -4.39 -2.94
N LEU A 89 3.34 -4.17 -3.17
CA LEU A 89 2.33 -4.26 -2.12
C LEU A 89 2.24 -5.72 -1.63
N GLN A 90 2.30 -5.92 -0.32
CA GLN A 90 2.28 -7.26 0.29
C GLN A 90 1.12 -7.36 1.27
N ALA A 91 0.34 -8.44 1.14
CA ALA A 91 -0.72 -8.73 2.09
C ALA A 91 -0.18 -8.90 3.52
N GLY A 92 -0.86 -8.31 4.50
CA GLY A 92 -0.41 -8.29 5.89
C GLY A 92 0.71 -7.31 6.20
N GLY A 93 1.23 -6.58 5.19
CA GLY A 93 2.14 -5.46 5.40
C GLY A 93 1.41 -4.21 5.88
N GLU A 94 2.15 -3.31 6.51
CA GLU A 94 1.66 -1.98 6.89
C GLU A 94 2.27 -0.92 5.99
N PHE A 95 1.42 -0.04 5.46
CA PHE A 95 1.79 0.96 4.48
C PHE A 95 1.25 2.33 4.83
N VAL A 96 1.96 3.37 4.39
CA VAL A 96 1.50 4.75 4.36
C VAL A 96 1.45 5.20 2.92
N VAL A 97 0.30 5.73 2.49
CA VAL A 97 0.18 6.43 1.22
C VAL A 97 0.53 7.90 1.44
N GLN A 98 1.53 8.40 0.73
CA GLN A 98 1.91 9.80 0.77
C GLN A 98 1.55 10.47 -0.55
N ILE A 99 0.66 11.45 -0.49
CA ILE A 99 0.30 12.33 -1.61
C ILE A 99 1.26 13.52 -1.61
N ILE A 100 1.94 13.75 -2.73
CA ILE A 100 2.82 14.90 -2.95
C ILE A 100 2.10 15.88 -3.87
N LEU A 101 1.59 16.95 -3.28
CA LEU A 101 0.94 18.01 -4.05
C LEU A 101 1.99 18.73 -4.92
N PRO A 102 1.66 19.05 -6.19
CA PRO A 102 2.55 19.85 -7.02
C PRO A 102 2.82 21.20 -6.35
N GLY A 103 4.08 21.65 -6.40
CA GLY A 103 4.45 22.96 -5.87
C GLY A 103 3.67 24.07 -6.57
N THR A 104 3.22 25.05 -5.79
CA THR A 104 2.62 26.30 -6.28
C THR A 104 3.65 27.23 -6.90
#